data_AF-A0A7S3H9Q5-F1
#
_entry.id   AF-A0A7S3H9Q5-F1
#
_cell.length_a   1.000
_cell.length_b   1.000
_cell.length_c   1.000
_cell.angle_alpha   90.00
_cell.angle_beta   90.00
_cell.angle_gamma   90.00
#
_symmetry.space_group_name_H-M   'P 1'
#
loop_
_entity.id
_entity.type
_entity.pdbx_description
1 polymer ?
#
loop_
_entity_poly.entity_id
_entity_poly.type
_entity_poly.pdbx_seq_one_letter_code
_entity_poly.pdbx_strand_id
1 'polypeptide(L)'
;LRELETIDACRACAEEEFEALSSLSGVERSDLTVLVGAKPLPQLQENLALSRAEAIDATRALHMARLRAKDLRKDLAISKDSTSAVLEELSKAQSVTQHLTVKDFALDRNKVSAVEGAQNSVRAALTTAVTAEKDRMDAEESAEHAMKNSEEASHRASAADRLCLREEEASRLAAIPRGGISMTADEHEVQVTLIAAITHSAAQVEALHQAVAFAEQEVESLTTAKAQSIIERKSLLLALSKEEKVLLIKAQR
;
A
#
# COMPACT_ATOMS: atom_id res chain seq x y z
N LEU A 1 15.36 -10.68 12.48
CA LEU A 1 15.89 -12.07 12.40
C LEU A 1 15.20 -12.84 11.28
N ARG A 2 13.86 -13.00 11.26
CA ARG A 2 13.14 -13.59 10.10
C ARG A 2 13.39 -12.90 8.75
N GLU A 3 13.56 -11.57 8.73
CA GLU A 3 13.90 -10.81 7.51
C GLU A 3 15.32 -11.09 6.99
N LEU A 4 16.26 -11.48 7.85
CA LEU A 4 17.61 -11.84 7.44
C LEU A 4 17.64 -13.25 6.84
N GLU A 5 16.85 -14.18 7.39
CA GLU A 5 16.74 -15.56 6.90
C GLU A 5 16.11 -15.64 5.50
N THR A 6 15.13 -14.79 5.17
CA THR A 6 14.58 -14.69 3.81
C THR A 6 15.55 -14.03 2.84
N ILE A 7 16.33 -13.05 3.28
CA ILE A 7 17.40 -12.44 2.46
C ILE A 7 18.51 -13.47 2.16
N ASP A 8 18.88 -14.31 3.12
CA ASP A 8 19.89 -15.36 2.92
C ASP A 8 19.36 -16.51 2.04
N ALA A 9 18.06 -16.84 2.11
CA ALA A 9 17.44 -17.79 1.17
C ALA A 9 17.40 -17.24 -0.27
N CYS A 10 17.07 -15.96 -0.45
CA CYS A 10 17.16 -15.30 -1.77
C CYS A 10 18.61 -15.17 -2.26
N ARG A 11 19.58 -15.04 -1.36
CA ARG A 11 21.02 -15.03 -1.69
C ARG A 11 21.46 -16.38 -2.24
N ALA A 12 21.05 -17.49 -1.62
CA ALA A 12 21.38 -18.84 -2.09
C ALA A 12 20.81 -19.13 -3.48
N CYS A 13 19.55 -18.74 -3.75
CA CYS A 13 18.97 -18.90 -5.09
C CYS A 13 19.66 -18.05 -6.16
N ALA A 14 20.07 -16.81 -5.82
CA ALA A 14 20.81 -15.95 -6.75
C ALA A 14 22.24 -16.43 -7.02
N GLU A 15 22.88 -17.07 -6.04
CA GLU A 15 24.19 -17.72 -6.21
C GLU A 15 24.10 -18.95 -7.11
N GLU A 16 23.04 -19.77 -6.98
CA GLU A 16 22.77 -20.91 -7.87
C GLU A 16 22.45 -20.49 -9.32
N GLU A 17 21.66 -19.41 -9.52
CA GLU A 17 21.38 -18.87 -10.86
C GLU A 17 22.63 -18.25 -11.51
N PHE A 18 23.50 -17.61 -10.73
CA PHE A 18 24.77 -17.07 -11.20
C PHE A 18 25.77 -18.18 -11.56
N GLU A 19 25.88 -19.24 -10.75
CA GLU A 19 26.68 -20.41 -11.10
C GLU A 19 26.13 -21.09 -12.37
N ALA A 20 24.82 -21.17 -12.54
CA ALA A 20 24.19 -21.72 -13.74
C ALA A 20 24.55 -20.91 -14.99
N LEU A 21 24.50 -19.57 -14.95
CA LEU A 21 24.90 -18.69 -16.05
C LEU A 21 26.42 -18.76 -16.33
N SER A 22 27.23 -18.88 -15.29
CA SER A 22 28.70 -19.01 -15.40
C SER A 22 29.13 -20.37 -15.96
N SER A 23 28.28 -21.39 -15.82
CA SER A 23 28.52 -22.76 -16.29
C SER A 23 28.18 -22.98 -17.77
N LEU A 24 27.58 -21.98 -18.43
CA LEU A 24 27.19 -22.07 -19.84
C LEU A 24 28.41 -22.27 -20.75
N SER A 25 28.31 -23.26 -21.63
CA SER A 25 29.26 -23.55 -22.68
C SER A 25 29.35 -22.40 -23.70
N GLY A 26 30.45 -22.33 -24.45
CA GLY A 26 30.62 -21.29 -25.49
C GLY A 26 29.53 -21.29 -26.57
N VAL A 27 28.83 -22.41 -26.75
CA VAL A 27 27.68 -22.54 -27.66
C VAL A 27 26.42 -21.93 -27.05
N GLU A 28 26.14 -22.21 -25.78
CA GLU A 28 24.98 -21.64 -25.07
C GLU A 28 25.10 -20.11 -24.90
N ARG A 29 26.31 -19.59 -24.71
CA ARG A 29 26.58 -18.14 -24.76
C ARG A 29 26.35 -17.55 -26.15
N SER A 30 26.72 -18.28 -27.21
CA SER A 30 26.48 -17.87 -28.60
C SER A 30 24.98 -17.87 -28.93
N ASP A 31 24.20 -18.82 -28.40
CA ASP A 31 22.75 -18.90 -28.60
C ASP A 31 22.01 -17.79 -27.83
N LEU A 32 22.48 -17.42 -26.63
CA LEU A 32 22.05 -16.20 -25.93
C LEU A 32 22.34 -14.93 -26.75
N THR A 33 23.49 -14.87 -27.43
CA THR A 33 23.85 -13.74 -28.32
C THR A 33 22.90 -13.63 -29.51
N VAL A 34 22.43 -14.76 -30.04
CA VAL A 34 21.46 -14.82 -31.14
C VAL A 34 20.05 -14.47 -30.65
N LEU A 35 19.66 -14.91 -29.46
CA LEU A 35 18.35 -14.64 -28.84
C LEU A 35 18.20 -13.19 -28.36
N VAL A 36 19.29 -12.55 -27.93
CA VAL A 36 19.26 -11.16 -27.44
C VAL A 36 19.19 -10.14 -28.58
N GLY A 37 19.45 -10.57 -29.81
CA GLY A 37 19.41 -9.71 -30.98
C GLY A 37 20.61 -8.76 -31.02
N ALA A 38 21.16 -8.59 -32.22
CA ALA A 38 22.34 -7.77 -32.49
C ALA A 38 22.12 -6.26 -32.23
N LYS A 39 21.87 -5.86 -30.98
CA LYS A 39 21.83 -4.45 -30.58
C LYS A 39 23.27 -3.97 -30.34
N PRO A 40 23.69 -2.86 -30.99
CA PRO A 40 25.03 -2.33 -30.76
C PRO A 40 25.18 -1.83 -29.32
N LEU A 41 26.40 -1.94 -28.78
CA LEU A 41 26.74 -1.57 -27.39
C LEU A 41 26.17 -0.20 -26.93
N PRO A 42 26.22 0.89 -27.74
CA PRO A 42 25.62 2.17 -27.36
C PRO A 42 24.11 2.09 -27.10
N GLN A 43 23.39 1.26 -27.85
CA GLN A 43 21.95 1.09 -27.69
C GLN A 43 21.60 0.29 -26.43
N LEU A 44 22.45 -0.68 -26.03
CA LEU A 44 22.29 -1.39 -24.76
C LEU A 44 22.53 -0.44 -23.57
N GLN A 45 23.53 0.45 -23.66
CA GLN A 45 23.80 1.47 -22.64
C GLN A 45 22.63 2.46 -22.51
N GLU A 46 22.04 2.88 -23.63
CA GLU A 46 20.85 3.73 -23.65
C GLU A 46 19.64 3.04 -22.99
N ASN A 47 19.37 1.77 -23.32
CA ASN A 47 18.27 1.02 -22.71
C ASN A 47 18.43 0.88 -21.19
N LEU A 48 19.65 0.60 -20.71
CA LEU A 48 19.94 0.53 -19.28
C LEU A 48 19.73 1.90 -18.60
N ALA A 49 20.16 2.99 -19.24
CA ALA A 49 19.96 4.34 -18.73
C ALA A 49 18.47 4.72 -18.63
N LEU A 50 17.66 4.36 -19.64
CA LEU A 50 16.21 4.55 -19.62
C LEU A 50 15.55 3.73 -18.51
N SER A 51 15.89 2.44 -18.39
CA SER A 51 15.33 1.57 -17.34
C SER A 51 15.66 2.08 -15.92
N ARG A 52 16.85 2.63 -15.71
CA ARG A 52 17.21 3.29 -14.44
C ARG A 52 16.39 4.54 -14.15
N ALA A 53 16.14 5.37 -15.17
CA ALA A 53 15.30 6.56 -15.01
C ALA A 53 13.87 6.16 -14.60
N GLU A 54 13.31 5.14 -15.24
CA GLU A 54 12.01 4.58 -14.87
C GLU A 54 12.00 4.02 -13.45
N ALA A 55 13.04 3.27 -13.04
CA ALA A 55 13.15 2.74 -11.68
C ALA A 55 13.20 3.86 -10.62
N ILE A 56 13.90 4.97 -10.90
CA ILE A 56 13.96 6.15 -10.01
C ILE A 56 12.57 6.78 -9.87
N ASP A 57 11.86 6.97 -10.98
CA ASP A 57 10.54 7.59 -10.96
C ASP A 57 9.50 6.69 -10.28
N ALA A 58 9.53 5.38 -10.53
CA ALA A 58 8.69 4.42 -9.83
C ALA A 58 8.98 4.39 -8.32
N THR A 59 10.25 4.48 -7.92
CA THR A 59 10.65 4.58 -6.50
C THR A 59 10.12 5.86 -5.84
N ARG A 60 10.18 7.00 -6.54
CA ARG A 60 9.58 8.26 -6.07
C ARG A 60 8.07 8.15 -5.93
N ALA A 61 7.39 7.56 -6.92
CA ALA A 61 5.95 7.33 -6.88
C ALA A 61 5.56 6.46 -5.67
N LEU A 62 6.28 5.36 -5.44
CA LEU A 62 6.08 4.47 -4.29
C LEU A 62 6.25 5.21 -2.97
N HIS A 63 7.30 6.03 -2.85
CA HIS A 63 7.53 6.84 -1.64
C HIS A 63 6.36 7.80 -1.37
N MET A 64 5.89 8.50 -2.41
CA MET A 64 4.76 9.43 -2.28
C MET A 64 3.44 8.72 -1.98
N ALA A 65 3.20 7.53 -2.54
CA ALA A 65 2.04 6.71 -2.21
C ALA A 65 2.07 6.26 -0.74
N ARG A 66 3.21 5.76 -0.25
CA ARG A 66 3.39 5.36 1.15
C ARG A 66 3.23 6.53 2.13
N LEU A 67 3.71 7.72 1.76
CA LEU A 67 3.53 8.91 2.59
C LEU A 67 2.05 9.27 2.72
N ARG A 68 1.31 9.26 1.60
CA ARG A 68 -0.15 9.48 1.58
C ARG A 68 -0.89 8.44 2.43
N ALA A 69 -0.56 7.16 2.27
CA ALA A 69 -1.16 6.08 3.05
C ALA A 69 -0.91 6.26 4.55
N LYS A 70 0.32 6.62 4.95
CA LYS A 70 0.68 6.91 6.34
C LYS A 70 -0.15 8.04 6.93
N ASP A 71 -0.33 9.14 6.20
CA ASP A 71 -1.11 10.27 6.69
C ASP A 71 -2.61 9.94 6.76
N LEU A 72 -3.14 9.19 5.78
CA LEU A 72 -4.51 8.68 5.84
C LEU A 72 -4.76 7.76 7.04
N ARG A 73 -3.80 6.89 7.41
CA ARG A 73 -3.91 6.06 8.62
C ARG A 73 -3.98 6.88 9.90
N LYS A 74 -3.19 7.95 10.01
CA LYS A 74 -3.25 8.87 11.16
C LYS A 74 -4.61 9.55 11.24
N ASP A 75 -5.08 10.09 10.11
CA ASP A 75 -6.40 10.73 10.03
C ASP A 75 -7.52 9.77 10.43
N LEU A 76 -7.43 8.52 9.98
CA LEU A 76 -8.41 7.48 10.29
C LEU A 76 -8.40 7.13 11.78
N ALA A 77 -7.23 7.04 12.41
CA ALA A 77 -7.11 6.85 13.86
C ALA A 77 -7.76 8.00 14.63
N ILE A 78 -7.47 9.26 14.26
CA ILE A 78 -8.11 10.43 14.88
C ILE A 78 -9.63 10.40 14.70
N SER A 79 -10.10 9.99 13.51
CA SER A 79 -11.54 9.86 13.23
C SER A 79 -12.19 8.81 14.14
N LYS A 80 -11.55 7.66 14.35
CA LYS A 80 -12.04 6.60 15.25
C LYS A 80 -12.16 7.08 16.70
N ASP A 81 -11.12 7.73 17.22
CA ASP A 81 -11.12 8.26 18.59
C ASP A 81 -12.27 9.25 18.77
N SER A 82 -12.46 10.14 17.79
CA SER A 82 -13.57 11.09 17.81
C SER A 82 -14.94 10.41 17.72
N THR A 83 -15.09 9.36 16.91
CA THR A 83 -16.35 8.61 16.79
C THR A 83 -16.66 7.85 18.08
N SER A 84 -15.65 7.26 18.72
CA SER A 84 -15.78 6.60 20.03
C SER A 84 -16.28 7.56 21.11
N ALA A 85 -15.73 8.78 21.16
CA ALA A 85 -16.19 9.81 22.10
C ALA A 85 -17.68 10.19 21.87
N VAL A 86 -18.12 10.29 20.61
CA VAL A 86 -19.54 10.56 20.29
C VAL A 86 -20.44 9.40 20.72
N LEU A 87 -20.00 8.15 20.54
CA LEU A 87 -20.73 6.96 21.00
C LEU A 87 -20.88 6.94 22.52
N GLU A 88 -19.83 7.32 23.26
CA GLU A 88 -19.87 7.39 24.71
C GLU A 88 -20.90 8.43 25.21
N GLU A 89 -20.88 9.64 24.64
CA GLU A 89 -21.85 10.69 24.97
C GLU A 89 -23.28 10.29 24.57
N LEU A 90 -23.46 9.64 23.42
CA LEU A 90 -24.76 9.11 23.00
C LEU A 90 -25.27 8.05 23.98
N SER A 91 -24.40 7.15 24.45
CA SER A 91 -24.73 6.13 25.44
C SER A 91 -25.14 6.75 26.78
N LYS A 92 -24.40 7.77 27.25
CA LYS A 92 -24.76 8.54 28.46
C LYS A 92 -26.14 9.19 28.30
N ALA A 93 -26.37 9.89 27.20
CA ALA A 93 -27.65 10.55 26.95
C ALA A 93 -28.80 9.54 26.90
N GLN A 94 -28.61 8.44 26.16
CA GLN A 94 -29.60 7.37 26.03
C GLN A 94 -29.90 6.69 27.39
N SER A 95 -28.91 6.49 28.25
CA SER A 95 -29.13 5.88 29.58
C SER A 95 -30.14 6.68 30.43
N VAL A 96 -30.20 8.00 30.23
CA VAL A 96 -31.06 8.91 30.98
C VAL A 96 -32.46 9.04 30.35
N THR A 97 -32.56 8.85 29.04
CA THR A 97 -33.78 9.10 28.23
C THR A 97 -34.49 7.82 27.79
N GLN A 98 -33.84 6.66 27.78
CA GLN A 98 -34.42 5.39 27.29
C GLN A 98 -35.66 4.94 28.06
N HIS A 99 -35.80 5.35 29.31
CA HIS A 99 -36.95 5.01 30.16
C HIS A 99 -38.12 5.98 29.97
N LEU A 100 -37.93 7.07 29.23
CA LEU A 100 -38.99 8.00 28.91
C LEU A 100 -39.93 7.37 27.89
N THR A 101 -41.19 7.34 28.25
CA THR A 101 -42.29 6.81 27.45
C THR A 101 -43.26 7.93 27.08
N VAL A 102 -44.11 7.66 26.09
CA VAL A 102 -45.21 8.54 25.71
C VAL A 102 -46.08 8.95 26.91
N LYS A 103 -46.24 8.06 27.89
CA LYS A 103 -47.03 8.32 29.10
C LYS A 103 -46.45 9.42 29.97
N ASP A 104 -45.12 9.56 29.97
CA ASP A 104 -44.46 10.62 30.73
C ASP A 104 -44.84 12.00 30.17
N PHE A 105 -45.23 12.09 28.89
CA PHE A 105 -45.55 13.34 28.20
C PHE A 105 -46.99 13.40 27.69
N ALA A 106 -47.90 12.60 28.24
CA ALA A 106 -49.24 12.38 27.69
C ALA A 106 -50.08 13.65 27.47
N LEU A 107 -49.75 14.76 28.14
CA LEU A 107 -50.43 16.06 28.01
C LEU A 107 -49.77 17.02 27.00
N ASP A 108 -48.61 16.68 26.43
CA ASP A 108 -47.87 17.51 25.48
C ASP A 108 -47.42 16.69 24.27
N ARG A 109 -48.26 16.73 23.22
CA ARG A 109 -48.06 15.98 21.97
C ARG A 109 -46.74 16.32 21.27
N ASN A 110 -46.22 17.54 21.43
CA ASN A 110 -44.94 17.95 20.84
C ASN A 110 -43.77 17.26 21.55
N LYS A 111 -43.83 17.16 22.89
CA LYS A 111 -42.81 16.44 23.67
C LYS A 111 -42.82 14.94 23.41
N VAL A 112 -44.01 14.33 23.26
CA VAL A 112 -44.14 12.92 22.84
C VAL A 112 -43.44 12.68 21.51
N SER A 113 -43.75 13.49 20.49
CA SER A 113 -43.16 13.35 19.15
C SER A 113 -41.64 13.55 19.17
N ALA A 114 -41.12 14.45 20.01
CA ALA A 114 -39.68 14.66 20.18
C ALA A 114 -38.97 13.42 20.76
N VAL A 115 -39.55 12.77 21.77
CA VAL A 115 -38.99 11.55 22.40
C VAL A 115 -38.99 10.38 21.43
N GLU A 116 -40.12 10.12 20.76
CA GLU A 116 -40.20 9.06 19.75
C GLU A 116 -39.24 9.32 18.58
N GLY A 117 -39.13 10.59 18.15
CA GLY A 117 -38.22 11.02 17.10
C GLY A 117 -36.74 10.85 17.48
N ALA A 118 -36.37 11.09 18.73
CA ALA A 118 -35.01 10.86 19.24
C ALA A 118 -34.69 9.37 19.29
N GLN A 119 -35.55 8.55 19.91
CA GLN A 119 -35.36 7.09 19.99
C GLN A 119 -35.25 6.44 18.60
N ASN A 120 -36.09 6.85 17.66
CA ASN A 120 -35.99 6.37 16.28
C ASN A 120 -34.70 6.83 15.59
N SER A 121 -34.23 8.04 15.89
CA SER A 121 -32.96 8.54 15.35
C SER A 121 -31.75 7.82 15.92
N VAL A 122 -31.76 7.47 17.21
CA VAL A 122 -30.72 6.65 17.83
C VAL A 122 -30.68 5.28 17.18
N ARG A 123 -31.85 4.62 17.03
CA ARG A 123 -31.91 3.31 16.35
C ARG A 123 -31.37 3.39 14.92
N ALA A 124 -31.78 4.40 14.15
CA ALA A 124 -31.30 4.59 12.78
C ALA A 124 -29.78 4.84 12.74
N ALA A 125 -29.27 5.72 13.61
CA ALA A 125 -27.84 6.03 13.67
C ALA A 125 -27.00 4.82 14.09
N LEU A 126 -27.46 4.01 15.05
CA LEU A 126 -26.78 2.78 15.43
C LEU A 126 -26.75 1.76 14.29
N THR A 127 -27.86 1.59 13.55
CA THR A 127 -27.87 0.72 12.36
C THR A 127 -26.88 1.21 11.31
N THR A 128 -26.87 2.53 11.01
CA THR A 128 -25.92 3.12 10.07
C THR A 128 -24.46 2.99 10.54
N ALA A 129 -24.21 3.16 11.83
CA ALA A 129 -22.89 3.01 12.42
C ALA A 129 -22.39 1.57 12.30
N VAL A 130 -23.21 0.57 12.60
CA VAL A 130 -22.84 -0.84 12.45
C VAL A 130 -22.51 -1.18 10.99
N THR A 131 -23.28 -0.69 10.02
CA THR A 131 -22.97 -0.92 8.60
C THR A 131 -21.70 -0.21 8.16
N ALA A 132 -21.51 1.05 8.54
CA ALA A 132 -20.34 1.83 8.19
C ALA A 132 -19.06 1.29 8.84
N GLU A 133 -19.16 0.79 10.07
CA GLU A 133 -18.06 0.14 10.80
C GLU A 133 -17.63 -1.15 10.10
N LYS A 134 -18.59 -1.97 9.66
CA LYS A 134 -18.29 -3.16 8.87
C LYS A 134 -17.57 -2.80 7.57
N ASP A 135 -18.13 -1.89 6.78
CA ASP A 135 -17.53 -1.44 5.52
C ASP A 135 -16.13 -0.84 5.73
N ARG A 136 -15.93 -0.13 6.86
CA ARG A 136 -14.63 0.43 7.26
C ARG A 136 -13.64 -0.67 7.62
N MET A 137 -14.05 -1.70 8.36
CA MET A 137 -13.19 -2.84 8.70
C MET A 137 -12.76 -3.59 7.43
N ASP A 138 -13.69 -3.87 6.51
CA ASP A 138 -13.41 -4.53 5.24
C ASP A 138 -12.40 -3.71 4.40
N ALA A 139 -12.55 -2.38 4.39
CA ALA A 139 -11.61 -1.48 3.70
C ALA A 139 -10.23 -1.42 4.39
N GLU A 140 -10.15 -1.50 5.71
CA GLU A 140 -8.87 -1.55 6.43
C GLU A 140 -8.13 -2.87 6.22
N GLU A 141 -8.85 -4.00 6.19
CA GLU A 141 -8.27 -5.31 5.86
C GLU A 141 -7.71 -5.31 4.43
N SER A 142 -8.45 -4.77 3.46
CA SER A 142 -7.96 -4.56 2.10
C SER A 142 -6.68 -3.71 2.06
N ALA A 143 -6.64 -2.62 2.84
CA ALA A 143 -5.45 -1.76 2.94
C ALA A 143 -4.25 -2.50 3.56
N GLU A 144 -4.46 -3.35 4.57
CA GLU A 144 -3.39 -4.15 5.19
C GLU A 144 -2.82 -5.18 4.22
N HIS A 145 -3.67 -5.87 3.47
CA HIS A 145 -3.24 -6.77 2.39
C HIS A 145 -2.46 -6.04 1.30
N ALA A 146 -2.94 -4.88 0.86
CA ALA A 146 -2.26 -4.06 -0.14
C ALA A 146 -0.90 -3.57 0.34
N MET A 147 -0.78 -3.15 1.61
CA MET A 147 0.51 -2.79 2.21
C MET A 147 1.49 -3.95 2.16
N LYS A 148 1.07 -5.13 2.62
CA LYS A 148 1.93 -6.32 2.64
C LYS A 148 2.42 -6.70 1.24
N ASN A 149 1.53 -6.69 0.26
CA ASN A 149 1.88 -6.95 -1.14
C ASN A 149 2.86 -5.89 -1.70
N SER A 150 2.67 -4.61 -1.33
CA SER A 150 3.59 -3.53 -1.70
C SER A 150 4.97 -3.71 -1.08
N GLU A 151 5.05 -4.15 0.18
CA GLU A 151 6.31 -4.48 0.86
C GLU A 151 7.03 -5.64 0.18
N GLU A 152 6.32 -6.75 -0.08
CA GLU A 152 6.88 -7.91 -0.78
C GLU A 152 7.38 -7.56 -2.19
N ALA A 153 6.62 -6.78 -2.96
CA ALA A 153 7.03 -6.29 -4.27
C ALA A 153 8.24 -5.34 -4.19
N SER A 154 8.28 -4.46 -3.20
CA SER A 154 9.42 -3.56 -2.95
C SER A 154 10.68 -4.33 -2.54
N HIS A 155 10.57 -5.42 -1.79
CA HIS A 155 11.69 -6.29 -1.46
C HIS A 155 12.24 -7.00 -2.70
N ARG A 156 11.37 -7.49 -3.58
CA ARG A 156 11.77 -8.07 -4.88
C ARG A 156 12.52 -7.04 -5.75
N ALA A 157 12.04 -5.80 -5.81
CA ALA A 157 12.74 -4.73 -6.51
C ALA A 157 14.13 -4.45 -5.94
N SER A 158 14.27 -4.41 -4.60
CA SER A 158 15.57 -4.21 -3.95
C SER A 158 16.54 -5.37 -4.17
N ALA A 159 16.04 -6.60 -4.29
CA ALA A 159 16.87 -7.76 -4.65
C ALA A 159 17.39 -7.64 -6.08
N ALA A 160 16.53 -7.25 -7.03
CA ALA A 160 16.90 -7.05 -8.43
C ALA A 160 17.91 -5.90 -8.61
N ASP A 161 17.77 -4.79 -7.88
CA ASP A 161 18.72 -3.66 -7.88
C ASP A 161 20.15 -4.08 -7.51
N ARG A 162 20.28 -4.93 -6.48
CA ARG A 162 21.59 -5.44 -6.03
C ARG A 162 22.24 -6.35 -7.06
N LEU A 163 21.46 -7.09 -7.84
CA LEU A 163 21.98 -7.94 -8.93
C LEU A 163 22.48 -7.07 -10.08
N CYS A 164 21.68 -6.08 -10.50
CA CYS A 164 22.05 -5.12 -11.54
C CYS A 164 23.37 -4.39 -11.20
N LEU A 165 23.52 -3.87 -9.98
CA LEU A 165 24.75 -3.18 -9.55
C LEU A 165 25.99 -4.09 -9.58
N ARG A 166 25.85 -5.38 -9.24
CA ARG A 166 26.95 -6.35 -9.28
C ARG A 166 27.37 -6.68 -10.70
N GLU A 167 26.41 -6.82 -11.61
CA GLU A 167 26.67 -7.08 -13.03
C GLU A 167 27.31 -5.88 -13.73
N GLU A 168 26.91 -4.68 -13.36
CA GLU A 168 27.57 -3.46 -13.84
C GLU A 168 29.01 -3.34 -13.31
N GLU A 169 29.25 -3.71 -12.05
CA GLU A 169 30.60 -3.75 -11.49
C GLU A 169 31.46 -4.81 -12.19
N ALA A 170 30.91 -5.99 -12.46
CA ALA A 170 31.55 -7.03 -13.27
C ALA A 170 31.86 -6.54 -14.70
N SER A 171 30.92 -5.86 -15.35
CA SER A 171 31.10 -5.24 -16.68
C SER A 171 32.22 -4.20 -16.68
N ARG A 172 32.27 -3.34 -15.65
CA ARG A 172 33.32 -2.32 -15.50
C ARG A 172 34.69 -2.93 -15.26
N LEU A 173 34.77 -4.03 -14.51
CA LEU A 173 36.02 -4.74 -14.24
C LEU A 173 36.52 -5.54 -15.46
N ALA A 174 35.61 -6.09 -16.28
CA ALA A 174 35.92 -6.74 -17.55
C ALA A 174 36.41 -5.75 -18.61
N ALA A 175 35.92 -4.50 -18.58
CA ALA A 175 36.34 -3.44 -19.51
C ALA A 175 37.74 -2.85 -19.21
N ILE A 176 38.43 -3.29 -18.15
CA ILE A 176 39.82 -2.86 -17.86
C ILE A 176 40.77 -3.68 -18.75
N PRO A 177 41.53 -3.07 -19.68
CA PRO A 177 42.39 -3.80 -20.59
C PRO A 177 43.49 -4.52 -19.80
N ARG A 178 43.36 -5.85 -19.70
CA ARG A 178 44.44 -6.71 -19.20
C ARG A 178 45.45 -6.82 -20.33
N GLY A 179 46.62 -6.23 -20.14
CA GLY A 179 47.62 -6.08 -21.19
C GLY A 179 47.83 -7.36 -22.02
N GLY A 180 47.58 -7.25 -23.32
CA GLY A 180 47.96 -8.21 -24.35
C GLY A 180 46.93 -9.31 -24.64
N ILE A 181 46.46 -9.31 -25.88
CA ILE A 181 45.72 -10.35 -26.64
C ILE A 181 44.20 -10.08 -26.83
N SER A 182 43.86 -9.75 -28.09
CA SER A 182 42.54 -9.84 -28.77
C SER A 182 41.33 -9.07 -28.22
N MET A 183 41.03 -7.91 -28.83
CA MET A 183 39.90 -7.01 -28.56
C MET A 183 38.47 -7.58 -28.73
N THR A 184 38.29 -8.83 -29.16
CA THR A 184 36.95 -9.34 -29.56
C THR A 184 36.25 -10.20 -28.50
N ALA A 185 36.99 -10.74 -27.51
CA ALA A 185 36.39 -11.51 -26.42
C ALA A 185 35.84 -10.58 -25.32
N ASP A 186 36.53 -9.47 -25.04
CA ASP A 186 36.15 -8.49 -24.02
C ASP A 186 34.84 -7.75 -24.37
N GLU A 187 34.61 -7.39 -25.64
CA GLU A 187 33.36 -6.72 -26.05
C GLU A 187 32.14 -7.65 -25.93
N HIS A 188 32.33 -8.95 -26.16
CA HIS A 188 31.26 -9.94 -26.05
C HIS A 188 30.87 -10.18 -24.59
N GLU A 189 31.85 -10.30 -23.70
CA GLU A 189 31.60 -10.41 -22.25
C GLU A 189 30.92 -9.16 -21.69
N VAL A 190 31.33 -7.96 -22.13
CA VAL A 190 30.66 -6.70 -21.76
C VAL A 190 29.23 -6.63 -22.28
N GLN A 191 28.95 -7.10 -23.50
CA GLN A 191 27.60 -7.13 -24.04
C GLN A 191 26.71 -8.10 -23.25
N VAL A 192 27.16 -9.33 -23.00
CA VAL A 192 26.40 -10.32 -22.23
C VAL A 192 26.08 -9.81 -20.83
N THR A 193 27.05 -9.18 -20.16
CA THR A 193 26.84 -8.65 -18.81
C THR A 193 25.89 -7.45 -18.80
N LEU A 194 25.95 -6.60 -19.83
CA LEU A 194 25.02 -5.47 -19.99
C LEU A 194 23.59 -5.94 -20.29
N ILE A 195 23.43 -7.03 -21.03
CA ILE A 195 22.14 -7.67 -21.30
C ILE A 195 21.54 -8.24 -20.01
N ALA A 196 22.36 -8.89 -19.18
CA ALA A 196 21.93 -9.35 -17.87
C ALA A 196 21.45 -8.16 -17.01
N ALA A 197 22.24 -7.08 -16.95
CA ALA A 197 21.88 -5.88 -16.20
C ALA A 197 20.56 -5.24 -16.68
N ILE A 198 20.32 -5.20 -18.00
CA ILE A 198 19.06 -4.72 -18.57
C ILE A 198 17.89 -5.62 -18.16
N THR A 199 18.06 -6.94 -18.21
CA THR A 199 17.02 -7.91 -17.82
C THR A 199 16.66 -7.77 -16.33
N HIS A 200 17.67 -7.67 -15.47
CA HIS A 200 17.47 -7.46 -14.03
C HIS A 200 16.87 -6.08 -13.72
N SER A 201 17.30 -5.03 -14.43
CA SER A 201 16.71 -3.69 -14.32
C SER A 201 15.23 -3.68 -14.77
N ALA A 202 14.87 -4.42 -15.83
CA ALA A 202 13.48 -4.56 -16.26
C ALA A 202 12.62 -5.27 -15.19
N ALA A 203 13.13 -6.36 -14.60
CA ALA A 203 12.46 -7.06 -13.51
C ALA A 203 12.31 -6.17 -12.25
N GLN A 204 13.32 -5.33 -11.95
CA GLN A 204 13.25 -4.33 -10.89
C GLN A 204 12.14 -3.31 -11.15
N VAL A 205 12.08 -2.73 -12.35
CA VAL A 205 11.06 -1.76 -12.76
C VAL A 205 9.67 -2.37 -12.65
N GLU A 206 9.48 -3.60 -13.12
CA GLU A 206 8.19 -4.30 -13.00
C GLU A 206 7.78 -4.50 -11.54
N ALA A 207 8.71 -4.97 -10.69
CA ALA A 207 8.46 -5.13 -9.27
C ALA A 207 8.13 -3.80 -8.57
N LEU A 208 8.78 -2.69 -8.96
CA LEU A 208 8.46 -1.36 -8.46
C LEU A 208 7.07 -0.90 -8.92
N HIS A 209 6.70 -1.10 -10.19
CA HIS A 209 5.36 -0.78 -10.67
C HIS A 209 4.28 -1.57 -9.94
N GLN A 210 4.50 -2.87 -9.68
CA GLN A 210 3.60 -3.67 -8.83
C GLN A 210 3.50 -3.09 -7.42
N ALA A 211 4.64 -2.72 -6.80
CA ALA A 211 4.66 -2.12 -5.47
C ALA A 211 3.89 -0.79 -5.41
N VAL A 212 4.01 0.04 -6.46
CA VAL A 212 3.26 1.30 -6.61
C VAL A 212 1.77 1.02 -6.71
N ALA A 213 1.35 0.10 -7.58
CA ALA A 213 -0.06 -0.24 -7.76
C ALA A 213 -0.72 -0.71 -6.44
N PHE A 214 -0.02 -1.56 -5.67
CA PHE A 214 -0.50 -1.96 -4.35
C PHE A 214 -0.57 -0.80 -3.36
N ALA A 215 0.43 0.09 -3.35
CA ALA A 215 0.39 1.27 -2.47
C ALA A 215 -0.75 2.24 -2.84
N GLU A 216 -1.09 2.35 -4.13
CA GLU A 216 -2.23 3.16 -4.58
C GLU A 216 -3.57 2.51 -4.21
N GLN A 217 -3.70 1.19 -4.32
CA GLN A 217 -4.85 0.44 -3.84
C GLN A 217 -5.05 0.61 -2.32
N GLU A 218 -3.96 0.62 -1.56
CA GLU A 218 -3.99 0.92 -0.13
C GLU A 218 -4.56 2.32 0.14
N VAL A 219 -4.07 3.34 -0.59
CA VAL A 219 -4.55 4.72 -0.47
C VAL A 219 -6.05 4.82 -0.78
N GLU A 220 -6.52 4.14 -1.82
CA GLU A 220 -7.94 4.09 -2.17
C GLU A 220 -8.79 3.43 -1.08
N SER A 221 -8.32 2.29 -0.55
CA SER A 221 -8.99 1.56 0.53
C SER A 221 -9.09 2.43 1.80
N LEU A 222 -7.99 3.09 2.20
CA LEU A 222 -7.99 4.00 3.34
C LEU A 222 -8.87 5.24 3.14
N THR A 223 -8.94 5.76 1.90
CA THR A 223 -9.83 6.88 1.56
C THR A 223 -11.30 6.47 1.71
N THR A 224 -11.63 5.25 1.30
CA THR A 224 -12.97 4.67 1.45
C THR A 224 -13.31 4.48 2.94
N ALA A 225 -12.40 3.92 3.73
CA ALA A 225 -12.56 3.76 5.17
C ALA A 225 -12.79 5.11 5.88
N LYS A 226 -12.05 6.15 5.48
CA LYS A 226 -12.22 7.51 5.99
C LYS A 226 -13.60 8.09 5.62
N ALA A 227 -14.05 7.89 4.39
CA ALA A 227 -15.38 8.34 3.97
C ALA A 227 -16.50 7.69 4.79
N GLN A 228 -16.40 6.38 5.05
CA GLN A 228 -17.36 5.64 5.89
C GLN A 228 -17.36 6.13 7.34
N SER A 229 -16.17 6.35 7.92
CA SER A 229 -16.04 6.91 9.27
C SER A 229 -16.71 8.29 9.41
N ILE A 230 -16.65 9.12 8.36
CA ILE A 230 -17.35 10.43 8.34
C ILE A 230 -18.87 10.25 8.30
N ILE A 231 -19.38 9.30 7.52
CA ILE A 231 -20.82 9.00 7.42
C ILE A 231 -21.35 8.53 8.77
N GLU A 232 -20.66 7.56 9.38
CA GLU A 232 -20.94 7.06 10.73
C GLU A 232 -21.04 8.21 11.72
N ARG A 233 -19.97 9.01 11.84
CA ARG A 233 -19.91 10.11 12.80
C ARG A 233 -21.04 11.12 12.63
N LYS A 234 -21.37 11.49 11.38
CA LYS A 234 -22.48 12.42 11.10
C LYS A 234 -23.82 11.86 11.59
N SER A 235 -24.07 10.57 11.38
CA SER A 235 -25.31 9.93 11.84
C SER A 235 -25.40 9.92 13.37
N LEU A 236 -24.30 9.64 14.05
CA LEU A 236 -24.24 9.61 15.51
C LEU A 236 -24.40 11.00 16.13
N LEU A 237 -23.77 12.03 15.57
CA LEU A 237 -23.94 13.42 16.02
C LEU A 237 -25.39 13.91 15.87
N LEU A 238 -26.07 13.51 14.80
CA LEU A 238 -27.49 13.83 14.60
C LEU A 238 -28.37 13.16 15.67
N ALA A 239 -28.09 11.91 16.00
CA ALA A 239 -28.79 11.20 17.07
C ALA A 239 -28.54 11.85 18.43
N LEU A 240 -27.28 12.17 18.75
CA LEU A 240 -26.89 12.84 20.00
C LEU A 240 -27.62 14.17 20.17
N SER A 241 -27.66 15.01 19.12
CA SER A 241 -28.37 16.29 19.16
C SER A 241 -29.87 16.15 19.44
N LYS A 242 -30.50 15.06 18.99
CA LYS A 242 -31.92 14.79 19.30
C LYS A 242 -32.10 14.29 20.73
N GLU A 243 -31.19 13.48 21.24
CA GLU A 243 -31.20 13.04 22.64
C GLU A 243 -30.97 14.22 23.61
N GLU A 244 -30.07 15.14 23.29
CA GLU A 244 -29.88 16.39 24.06
C GLU A 244 -31.17 17.21 24.15
N LYS A 245 -31.95 17.29 23.07
CA LYS A 245 -33.27 17.96 23.09
C LYS A 245 -34.24 17.27 24.04
N VAL A 246 -34.22 15.95 24.11
CA VAL A 246 -35.04 15.18 25.05
C VAL A 246 -34.59 15.43 26.49
N LEU A 247 -33.29 15.50 26.74
CA LEU A 247 -32.74 15.86 28.06
C LEU A 247 -33.19 17.26 28.50
N LEU A 248 -33.16 18.24 27.60
CA LEU A 248 -33.67 19.59 27.88
C LEU A 248 -35.16 19.59 28.21
N ILE A 249 -35.96 18.83 27.44
CA ILE A 249 -37.39 18.64 27.71
C ILE A 249 -37.63 18.01 29.09
N LYS A 250 -36.79 17.05 29.50
CA LYS A 250 -36.86 16.41 30.82
C LYS A 250 -36.51 17.38 31.95
N ALA A 251 -35.50 18.24 31.75
CA ALA A 251 -35.04 19.20 32.74
C ALA A 251 -36.01 20.38 32.97
N GLN A 252 -36.92 20.64 32.02
CA GLN A 252 -37.98 21.65 32.15
C GLN A 252 -39.21 21.18 32.95
N ARG A 253 -39.16 19.96 33.52
CA ARG A 253 -40.18 19.43 34.44
C ARG A 253 -39.85 19.77 35.88
#